data_AF-A0A9P5E1L9-F1
#
_entry.id   AF-A0A9P5E1L9-F1
#
_cell.length_a   1.000
_cell.length_b   1.000
_cell.length_c   1.000
_cell.angle_alpha   90.00
_cell.angle_beta   90.00
_cell.angle_gamma   90.00
#
_symmetry.space_group_name_H-M   'P 1'
#
loop_
_entity.id
_entity.type
_entity.pdbx_description
1 polymer ?
#
loop_
_entity_poly.entity_id
_entity_poly.type
_entity_poly.pdbx_seq_one_letter_code
_entity_poly.pdbx_strand_id
1 'polypeptide(L)'
;MVQEWLNFVLDMIVMILAAALTTPAVRLHSNSGFTGASLVTLMSFGESSSDIVFYYTRLQTSIGAISRPKTFNATIKPEGKEGEDMVPPENWPQHGSVELNNVSASYQHPNEGLLIDSLPLNSLDRDALRQRVIAVPQEAVFLPDCATFKENLDASGLSTLDECKAVLIDIGLWDFVQGRGGIDAGMTSSTLSGDQRQLMSMGRSLLRRRARAHKTPGPGNMTKKMEDKGGLLLLGEVNFSVD
;
A
#
# COMPACT_ATOMS: atom_id res chain seq x y z
N MET A 1 -8.97 6.19 -31.77
CA MET A 1 -8.22 7.09 -32.67
C MET A 1 -6.94 6.48 -33.26
N VAL A 2 -5.88 6.16 -32.49
CA VAL A 2 -4.63 5.61 -33.08
C VAL A 2 -4.81 4.19 -33.64
N GLN A 3 -5.59 3.33 -32.96
CA GLN A 3 -5.88 1.98 -33.45
C GLN A 3 -6.76 1.99 -34.72
N GLU A 4 -7.69 2.93 -34.83
CA GLU A 4 -8.55 3.08 -36.01
C GLU A 4 -7.76 3.58 -37.23
N TRP A 5 -6.79 4.48 -37.01
CA TRP A 5 -5.90 4.95 -38.05
C TRP A 5 -4.98 3.84 -38.57
N LEU A 6 -4.45 2.99 -37.67
CA LEU A 6 -3.64 1.84 -38.04
C LEU A 6 -4.41 0.83 -38.90
N ASN A 7 -5.65 0.49 -38.51
CA ASN A 7 -6.51 -0.38 -39.30
C ASN A 7 -6.80 0.22 -40.68
N PHE A 8 -7.14 1.52 -40.73
CA PHE A 8 -7.41 2.22 -42.00
C PHE A 8 -6.22 2.19 -42.97
N VAL A 9 -5.01 2.47 -42.47
CA VAL A 9 -3.79 2.45 -43.31
C VAL A 9 -3.51 1.03 -43.82
N LEU A 10 -3.71 0.02 -42.98
CA LEU A 10 -3.47 -1.35 -43.38
C LEU A 10 -4.48 -1.85 -44.43
N ASP A 11 -5.77 -1.53 -44.25
CA ASP A 11 -6.81 -1.85 -45.22
C ASP A 11 -6.56 -1.16 -46.58
N MET A 12 -6.05 0.08 -46.56
CA MET A 12 -5.64 0.78 -47.77
C MET A 12 -4.49 0.07 -48.50
N ILE A 13 -3.50 -0.46 -47.76
CA ILE A 13 -2.38 -1.22 -48.33
C ILE A 13 -2.89 -2.53 -48.97
N VAL A 14 -3.78 -3.25 -48.29
CA VAL A 14 -4.40 -4.49 -48.81
C VAL A 14 -5.21 -4.21 -50.08
N MET A 15 -5.98 -3.12 -50.10
CA MET A 15 -6.74 -2.70 -51.27
C MET A 15 -5.83 -2.38 -52.48
N ILE A 16 -4.72 -1.66 -52.25
CA ILE A 16 -3.76 -1.32 -53.32
C ILE A 16 -3.12 -2.60 -53.88
N LEU A 17 -2.70 -3.53 -53.01
CA LEU A 17 -2.14 -4.81 -53.44
C LEU A 17 -3.16 -5.65 -54.22
N ALA A 18 -4.43 -5.64 -53.80
CA ALA A 18 -5.51 -6.31 -54.51
C ALA A 18 -5.76 -5.74 -55.90
N ALA A 19 -5.81 -4.41 -56.03
CA ALA A 19 -5.93 -3.76 -57.33
C ALA A 19 -4.72 -4.04 -58.24
N ALA A 20 -3.50 -4.00 -57.69
CA ALA A 20 -2.26 -4.25 -58.44
C ALA A 20 -2.15 -5.69 -58.96
N LEU A 21 -2.66 -6.68 -58.20
CA LEU A 21 -2.63 -8.10 -58.61
C LEU A 21 -3.79 -8.48 -59.53
N THR A 22 -4.99 -7.93 -59.30
CA THR A 22 -6.17 -8.28 -60.09
C THR A 22 -6.23 -7.57 -61.45
N THR A 23 -5.79 -6.31 -61.54
CA THR A 23 -5.89 -5.53 -62.79
C THR A 23 -5.11 -6.18 -63.95
N PRO A 24 -3.85 -6.64 -63.78
CA PRO A 24 -3.13 -7.34 -64.84
C PRO A 24 -3.72 -8.73 -65.13
N ALA A 25 -4.15 -9.46 -64.09
CA ALA A 25 -4.73 -10.79 -64.23
C ALA A 25 -6.02 -10.79 -65.07
N VAL A 26 -6.84 -9.73 -64.94
CA VAL A 26 -8.04 -9.54 -65.74
C VAL A 26 -7.69 -9.14 -67.18
N ARG A 27 -6.69 -8.28 -67.37
CA ARG A 27 -6.28 -7.79 -68.71
C ARG A 27 -5.60 -8.86 -69.57
N LEU A 28 -4.88 -9.78 -68.94
CA LEU A 28 -4.13 -10.85 -69.62
C LEU A 28 -4.98 -12.09 -69.96
N HIS A 29 -6.32 -12.01 -69.86
CA HIS A 29 -7.23 -13.15 -70.09
C HIS A 29 -6.83 -14.42 -69.32
N SER A 30 -6.37 -14.25 -68.07
CA SER A 30 -6.09 -15.39 -67.20
C SER A 30 -7.39 -16.12 -66.82
N ASN A 31 -7.30 -17.42 -66.53
CA ASN A 31 -8.46 -18.24 -66.20
C ASN A 31 -9.21 -17.64 -64.98
N SER A 32 -10.49 -17.33 -65.19
CA SER A 32 -11.31 -16.56 -64.25
C SER A 32 -11.40 -17.20 -62.86
N GLY A 33 -11.33 -18.53 -62.77
CA GLY A 33 -11.33 -19.25 -61.50
C GLY A 33 -10.06 -19.01 -60.66
N PHE A 34 -8.89 -18.93 -61.30
CA PHE A 34 -7.62 -18.68 -60.60
C PHE A 34 -7.48 -17.22 -60.14
N THR A 35 -7.97 -16.27 -60.94
CA THR A 35 -8.00 -14.85 -60.55
C THR A 35 -8.88 -14.62 -59.32
N GLY A 36 -10.06 -15.25 -59.26
CA GLY A 36 -10.94 -15.20 -58.09
C GLY A 36 -10.33 -15.83 -56.83
N ALA A 37 -9.73 -17.02 -56.97
CA ALA A 37 -9.06 -17.69 -55.85
C ALA A 37 -7.87 -16.88 -55.30
N SER A 38 -7.11 -16.22 -56.17
CA SER A 38 -5.97 -15.38 -55.78
C SER A 38 -6.43 -14.12 -55.03
N LEU A 39 -7.56 -13.52 -55.44
CA LEU A 39 -8.16 -12.37 -54.76
C LEU A 39 -8.64 -12.74 -53.35
N VAL A 40 -9.33 -13.88 -53.19
CA VAL A 40 -9.77 -14.35 -51.86
C VAL A 40 -8.57 -14.62 -50.96
N THR A 41 -7.54 -15.30 -51.48
CA THR A 41 -6.31 -15.57 -50.73
C THR A 41 -5.63 -14.29 -50.27
N LEU A 42 -5.61 -13.26 -51.13
CA LEU A 42 -5.03 -11.96 -50.80
C LEU A 42 -5.85 -11.20 -49.75
N MET A 43 -7.19 -11.28 -49.80
CA MET A 43 -8.06 -10.70 -48.78
C MET A 43 -7.79 -11.36 -47.41
N SER A 44 -7.76 -12.69 -47.36
CA SER A 44 -7.44 -13.42 -46.12
C SER A 44 -6.03 -13.14 -45.60
N PHE A 45 -5.07 -12.92 -46.51
CA PHE A 45 -3.71 -12.50 -46.14
C PHE A 45 -3.68 -11.09 -45.53
N GLY A 46 -4.47 -10.16 -46.09
CA GLY A 46 -4.63 -8.81 -45.58
C GLY A 46 -5.21 -8.78 -44.16
N GLU A 47 -6.27 -9.53 -43.92
CA GLU A 47 -6.88 -9.69 -42.60
C GLU A 47 -5.90 -10.30 -41.59
N SER A 48 -5.21 -11.39 -41.99
CA SER A 48 -4.21 -12.04 -41.11
C SER A 48 -3.06 -11.11 -40.73
N SER A 49 -2.63 -10.26 -41.66
CA SER A 49 -1.59 -9.26 -41.40
C SER A 49 -2.06 -8.18 -40.41
N SER A 50 -3.34 -7.80 -40.50
CA SER A 50 -3.99 -6.87 -39.56
C SER A 50 -4.02 -7.41 -38.15
N ASP A 51 -4.46 -8.66 -38.03
CA ASP A 51 -4.50 -9.36 -36.77
C ASP A 51 -3.11 -9.44 -36.14
N ILE A 52 -2.06 -9.77 -36.91
CA ILE A 52 -0.68 -9.84 -36.40
C ILE A 52 -0.22 -8.50 -35.82
N VAL A 53 -0.42 -7.39 -36.53
CA VAL A 53 0.00 -6.05 -36.07
C VAL A 53 -0.76 -5.65 -34.82
N PHE A 54 -2.06 -5.96 -34.77
CA PHE A 54 -2.89 -5.70 -33.61
C PHE A 54 -2.46 -6.53 -32.39
N TYR A 55 -2.23 -7.83 -32.57
CA TYR A 55 -1.73 -8.72 -31.52
C TYR A 55 -0.33 -8.32 -31.05
N TYR A 56 0.56 -7.90 -31.96
CA TYR A 56 1.87 -7.38 -31.62
C TYR A 56 1.77 -6.12 -30.75
N THR A 57 0.92 -5.16 -31.13
CA THR A 57 0.72 -3.92 -30.38
C THR A 57 0.14 -4.19 -28.98
N ARG A 58 -0.81 -5.13 -28.89
CA ARG A 58 -1.36 -5.59 -27.60
C ARG A 58 -0.29 -6.26 -26.73
N LEU A 59 0.54 -7.11 -27.34
CA LEU A 59 1.65 -7.77 -26.67
C LEU A 59 2.70 -6.77 -26.16
N GLN A 60 3.03 -5.75 -26.95
CA GLN A 60 3.97 -4.71 -26.53
C GLN A 60 3.48 -3.96 -25.30
N THR A 61 2.17 -3.66 -25.23
CA THR A 61 1.56 -3.00 -24.07
C THR A 61 1.58 -3.92 -22.84
N SER A 62 1.29 -5.22 -23.00
CA SER A 62 1.31 -6.16 -21.89
C SER A 62 2.74 -6.39 -21.36
N ILE A 63 3.76 -6.47 -22.23
CA ILE A 63 5.17 -6.53 -21.83
C ILE A 63 5.57 -5.27 -21.04
N GLY A 64 5.13 -4.08 -21.47
CA GLY A 64 5.37 -2.82 -20.76
C GLY A 64 4.72 -2.77 -19.37
N ALA A 65 3.55 -3.39 -19.20
CA ALA A 65 2.91 -3.51 -17.89
C ALA A 65 3.65 -4.48 -16.97
N ILE A 66 4.18 -5.58 -17.49
CA ILE A 66 4.94 -6.60 -16.72
C ILE A 66 6.33 -6.11 -16.35
N SER A 67 6.97 -5.28 -17.19
CA SER A 67 8.32 -4.79 -16.92
C SER A 67 8.38 -3.91 -15.67
N ARG A 68 7.32 -3.15 -15.36
CA ARG A 68 7.30 -2.24 -14.20
C ARG A 68 7.36 -2.97 -12.84
N PRO A 69 6.49 -3.95 -12.52
CA PRO A 69 6.63 -4.75 -11.30
C PRO A 69 7.95 -5.51 -11.25
N LYS A 70 8.45 -6.01 -12.39
CA LYS A 70 9.75 -6.70 -12.44
C LYS A 70 10.90 -5.77 -12.08
N THR A 71 10.90 -4.54 -12.60
CA THR A 71 11.89 -3.51 -12.26
C THR A 71 11.76 -3.07 -10.80
N PHE A 72 10.54 -2.96 -10.27
CA PHE A 72 10.28 -2.66 -8.86
C PHE A 72 10.91 -3.74 -7.95
N ASN A 73 10.63 -5.02 -8.22
CA ASN A 73 11.18 -6.15 -7.46
C ASN A 73 12.71 -6.26 -7.57
N ALA A 74 13.30 -5.86 -8.71
CA ALA A 74 14.75 -5.93 -8.91
C ALA A 74 15.52 -4.75 -8.30
N THR A 75 14.91 -3.56 -8.23
CA THR A 75 15.60 -2.32 -7.84
C THR A 75 15.46 -2.02 -6.35
N ILE A 76 14.32 -2.36 -5.75
CA ILE A 76 14.01 -1.98 -4.38
C ILE A 76 14.58 -3.04 -3.44
N LYS A 77 15.57 -2.63 -2.65
CA LYS A 77 16.12 -3.45 -1.57
C LYS A 77 15.12 -3.50 -0.41
N PRO A 78 14.94 -4.65 0.25
CA PRO A 78 14.18 -4.75 1.49
C PRO A 78 14.71 -3.75 2.53
N GLU A 79 13.80 -3.20 3.32
CA GLU A 79 14.18 -2.27 4.38
C GLU A 79 14.96 -2.94 5.52
N GLY A 80 14.78 -4.26 5.73
CA GLY A 80 15.53 -5.04 6.70
C GLY A 80 16.97 -5.25 6.26
N LYS A 81 17.92 -5.00 7.16
CA LYS A 81 19.36 -5.15 6.90
C LYS A 81 19.91 -6.44 7.50
N GLU A 82 20.94 -7.00 6.86
CA GLU A 82 21.72 -8.10 7.44
C GLU A 82 22.35 -7.63 8.76
N GLY A 83 22.04 -8.31 9.87
CA GLY A 83 22.49 -7.96 11.22
C GLY A 83 21.44 -7.29 12.13
N GLU A 84 20.23 -7.00 11.63
CA GLU A 84 19.07 -6.57 12.43
C GLU A 84 18.29 -7.78 13.00
N ASP A 85 18.96 -8.78 13.55
CA ASP A 85 18.32 -10.04 14.01
C ASP A 85 18.07 -10.08 15.53
N MET A 86 18.49 -9.04 16.26
CA MET A 86 18.35 -9.01 17.71
C MET A 86 16.90 -8.73 18.09
N VAL A 87 16.17 -9.78 18.48
CA VAL A 87 14.83 -9.63 19.07
C VAL A 87 14.99 -9.26 20.55
N PRO A 88 14.55 -8.08 21.00
CA PRO A 88 14.71 -7.69 22.39
C PRO A 88 13.78 -8.53 23.32
N PRO A 89 13.98 -8.55 24.64
CA PRO A 89 13.10 -9.24 25.60
C PRO A 89 11.68 -8.68 25.61
N GLU A 90 10.63 -9.47 25.87
CA GLU A 90 9.22 -9.02 25.75
C GLU A 90 8.84 -7.76 26.56
N ASN A 91 9.53 -7.51 27.67
CA ASN A 91 9.34 -6.35 28.53
C ASN A 91 10.10 -5.09 28.07
N TRP A 92 10.84 -5.16 26.97
CA TRP A 92 11.56 -4.02 26.40
C TRP A 92 10.62 -3.11 25.58
N PRO A 93 10.77 -1.78 25.65
CA PRO A 93 11.69 -1.05 26.53
C PRO A 93 11.13 -0.95 27.96
N GLN A 94 11.95 -1.25 28.95
CA GLN A 94 11.57 -1.28 30.36
C GLN A 94 11.63 0.11 31.00
N HIS A 95 12.66 0.89 30.67
CA HIS A 95 12.84 2.24 31.22
C HIS A 95 12.53 3.31 30.17
N GLY A 96 12.59 2.97 28.88
CA GLY A 96 12.40 3.93 27.80
C GLY A 96 13.54 4.94 27.72
N SER A 97 14.73 4.61 28.22
CA SER A 97 15.90 5.47 28.16
C SER A 97 16.39 5.57 26.72
N VAL A 98 16.52 6.78 26.21
CA VAL A 98 17.02 7.06 24.85
C VAL A 98 18.35 7.79 24.96
N GLU A 99 19.40 7.18 24.42
CA GLU A 99 20.75 7.75 24.40
C GLU A 99 21.15 8.08 22.96
N LEU A 100 21.62 9.32 22.75
CA LEU A 100 22.02 9.85 21.44
C LEU A 100 23.52 10.19 21.48
N ASN A 101 24.35 9.33 20.90
CA ASN A 101 25.79 9.47 20.90
C ASN A 101 26.31 9.80 19.49
N ASN A 102 26.61 11.08 19.22
CA ASN A 102 27.10 11.58 17.92
C ASN A 102 26.21 11.17 16.72
N VAL A 103 24.90 11.19 16.91
CA VAL A 103 23.94 10.80 15.87
C VAL A 103 23.89 11.86 14.78
N SER A 104 24.02 11.43 13.53
CA SER A 104 23.72 12.23 12.34
C SER A 104 22.55 11.58 11.59
N ALA A 105 21.66 12.37 11.01
CA ALA A 105 20.49 11.89 10.26
C ALA A 105 20.58 12.22 8.77
N SER A 106 20.48 11.21 7.91
CA SER A 106 20.43 11.37 6.46
C SER A 106 19.47 10.38 5.82
N TYR A 107 18.76 10.80 4.77
CA TYR A 107 17.87 9.91 4.01
C TYR A 107 18.61 8.79 3.28
N GLN A 108 19.91 8.96 3.03
CA GLN A 108 20.71 8.02 2.23
C GLN A 108 21.65 7.15 3.07
N HIS A 109 21.96 7.57 4.30
CA HIS A 109 22.93 6.89 5.15
C HIS A 109 22.27 6.41 6.44
N PRO A 110 22.53 5.17 6.89
CA PRO A 110 22.12 4.75 8.21
C PRO A 110 22.70 5.66 9.29
N ASN A 111 21.88 5.94 10.30
CA ASN A 111 22.35 6.59 11.49
C ASN A 111 23.01 5.55 12.40
N GLU A 112 24.16 5.92 12.94
CA GLU A 112 24.85 5.17 13.99
C GLU A 112 24.75 5.97 15.30
N GLY A 113 24.81 5.27 16.45
CA GLY A 113 24.90 5.91 17.76
C GLY A 113 23.59 6.19 18.51
N LEU A 114 22.44 5.68 18.03
CA LEU A 114 21.17 5.74 18.76
C LEU A 114 20.97 4.43 19.56
N LEU A 115 20.81 4.55 20.88
CA LEU A 115 20.51 3.42 21.77
C LEU A 115 19.17 3.63 22.50
N ILE A 116 18.45 2.52 22.71
CA ILE A 116 17.23 2.48 23.55
C ILE A 116 17.43 1.39 24.62
N ASP A 117 17.35 1.78 25.90
CA ASP A 117 17.70 0.94 27.06
C ASP A 117 19.05 0.22 26.87
N SER A 118 20.06 0.98 26.43
CA SER A 118 21.42 0.50 26.13
C SER A 118 21.54 -0.50 24.97
N LEU A 119 20.47 -0.79 24.23
CA LEU A 119 20.49 -1.61 23.01
C LEU A 119 20.62 -0.73 21.77
N PRO A 120 21.57 -1.01 20.86
CA PRO A 120 21.76 -0.18 19.67
C PRO A 120 20.69 -0.48 18.62
N LEU A 121 20.03 0.57 18.14
CA LEU A 121 18.85 0.47 17.26
C LEU A 121 19.14 -0.27 15.94
N ASN A 122 20.37 -0.14 15.44
CA ASN A 122 20.83 -0.73 14.19
C ASN A 122 21.02 -2.26 14.23
N SER A 123 20.96 -2.87 15.41
CA SER A 123 21.06 -4.33 15.59
C SER A 123 19.71 -4.98 15.90
N LEU A 124 18.71 -4.17 16.26
CA LEU A 124 17.41 -4.64 16.68
C LEU A 124 16.55 -5.03 15.48
N ASP A 125 15.81 -6.12 15.65
CA ASP A 125 14.77 -6.50 14.70
C ASP A 125 13.74 -5.37 14.57
N ARG A 126 13.57 -4.90 13.32
CA ARG A 126 12.70 -3.76 13.01
C ARG A 126 11.24 -4.04 13.29
N ASP A 127 10.80 -5.28 13.10
CA ASP A 127 9.42 -5.65 13.34
C ASP A 127 9.14 -5.66 14.84
N ALA A 128 10.03 -6.26 15.64
CA ALA A 128 9.98 -6.15 17.10
C ALA A 128 10.01 -4.69 17.55
N LEU A 129 10.86 -3.84 16.96
CA LEU A 129 10.94 -2.42 17.29
C LEU A 129 9.64 -1.66 16.97
N ARG A 130 9.09 -1.79 15.76
CA ARG A 130 7.83 -1.17 15.33
C ARG A 130 6.64 -1.68 16.13
N GLN A 131 6.71 -2.95 16.54
CA GLN A 131 5.78 -3.54 17.46
C GLN A 131 5.99 -3.08 18.88
N ARG A 132 7.10 -2.40 19.27
CA ARG A 132 7.49 -2.00 20.64
C ARG A 132 7.48 -0.52 20.98
N VAL A 133 7.81 0.31 20.00
CA VAL A 133 7.67 1.75 20.09
C VAL A 133 6.30 2.14 19.56
N ILE A 134 5.53 2.89 20.36
CA ILE A 134 4.25 3.44 19.92
C ILE A 134 4.52 4.85 19.42
N ALA A 135 4.20 5.15 18.17
CA ALA A 135 4.33 6.49 17.61
C ALA A 135 2.94 7.01 17.21
N VAL A 136 2.67 8.27 17.54
CA VAL A 136 1.50 9.02 17.11
C VAL A 136 1.96 10.02 16.06
N PRO A 137 1.60 9.85 14.78
CA PRO A 137 1.99 10.78 13.71
C PRO A 137 1.21 12.10 13.82
N GLN A 138 1.78 13.16 13.24
CA GLN A 138 1.15 14.48 13.13
C GLN A 138 -0.16 14.41 12.33
N GLU A 139 -0.11 13.75 11.16
CA GLU A 139 -1.30 13.53 10.33
C GLU A 139 -1.80 12.09 10.49
N ALA A 140 -3.02 11.94 11.00
CA ALA A 140 -3.65 10.63 11.12
C ALA A 140 -4.10 10.12 9.75
N VAL A 141 -3.61 8.95 9.36
CA VAL A 141 -4.05 8.24 8.15
C VAL A 141 -5.27 7.38 8.48
N PHE A 142 -6.29 7.43 7.63
CA PHE A 142 -7.52 6.62 7.75
C PHE A 142 -7.60 5.65 6.59
N LEU A 143 -8.25 4.51 6.83
CA LEU A 143 -8.54 3.52 5.80
C LEU A 143 -9.53 4.10 4.76
N PRO A 144 -9.55 3.56 3.52
CA PRO A 144 -10.44 4.02 2.46
C PRO A 144 -11.93 3.98 2.83
N ASP A 145 -12.73 4.66 2.03
CA ASP A 145 -14.19 4.74 2.20
C ASP A 145 -14.80 3.32 2.31
N CYS A 146 -15.78 3.17 3.21
CA CYS A 146 -16.39 1.92 3.70
C CYS A 146 -15.71 1.25 4.89
N ALA A 147 -14.52 1.67 5.31
CA ALA A 147 -13.95 1.19 6.57
C ALA A 147 -14.75 1.72 7.78
N THR A 148 -14.91 0.87 8.79
CA THR A 148 -15.65 1.22 10.01
C THR A 148 -14.83 2.07 10.98
N PHE A 149 -15.46 2.71 11.96
CA PHE A 149 -14.72 3.33 13.07
C PHE A 149 -13.86 2.30 13.81
N LYS A 150 -14.34 1.06 13.95
CA LYS A 150 -13.60 -0.05 14.56
C LYS A 150 -12.31 -0.38 13.81
N GLU A 151 -12.38 -0.60 12.50
CA GLU A 151 -11.21 -0.92 11.66
C GLU A 151 -10.22 0.24 11.61
N ASN A 152 -10.73 1.48 11.64
CA ASN A 152 -9.89 2.67 11.74
C ASN A 152 -9.25 2.81 13.12
N LEU A 153 -9.87 2.33 14.20
CA LEU A 153 -9.31 2.37 15.56
C LEU A 153 -8.30 1.25 15.81
N ASP A 154 -8.59 0.05 15.31
CA ASP A 154 -7.72 -1.11 15.43
C ASP A 154 -7.64 -1.88 14.10
N ALA A 155 -6.67 -1.49 13.27
CA ALA A 155 -6.38 -2.18 12.02
C ALA A 155 -5.85 -3.62 12.22
N SER A 156 -5.38 -3.96 13.43
CA SER A 156 -4.86 -5.30 13.72
C SER A 156 -5.93 -6.28 14.20
N GLY A 157 -7.10 -5.78 14.61
CA GLY A 157 -8.21 -6.59 15.10
C GLY A 157 -7.89 -7.39 16.37
N LEU A 158 -6.89 -6.97 17.14
CA LEU A 158 -6.47 -7.66 18.37
C LEU A 158 -7.32 -7.27 19.58
N SER A 159 -7.99 -6.13 19.53
CA SER A 159 -8.75 -5.55 20.64
C SER A 159 -10.21 -5.99 20.60
N THR A 160 -10.81 -6.17 21.78
CA THR A 160 -12.24 -6.50 21.89
C THR A 160 -13.11 -5.25 21.66
N LEU A 161 -14.39 -5.47 21.34
CA LEU A 161 -15.33 -4.35 21.13
C LEU A 161 -15.48 -3.47 22.37
N ASP A 162 -15.45 -4.08 23.56
CA ASP A 162 -15.53 -3.37 24.83
C ASP A 162 -14.27 -2.52 25.09
N GLU A 163 -13.09 -3.01 24.72
CA GLU A 163 -11.84 -2.24 24.82
C GLU A 163 -11.84 -1.05 23.87
N CYS A 164 -12.28 -1.25 22.62
CA CYS A 164 -12.42 -0.17 21.64
C CYS A 164 -13.41 0.90 22.13
N LYS A 165 -14.55 0.47 22.67
CA LYS A 165 -15.54 1.36 23.29
C LYS A 165 -14.95 2.13 24.48
N ALA A 166 -14.26 1.43 25.38
CA ALA A 166 -13.62 2.06 26.54
C ALA A 166 -12.61 3.13 26.11
N VAL A 167 -11.78 2.86 25.10
CA VAL A 167 -10.84 3.88 24.58
C VAL A 167 -11.57 5.05 23.95
N LEU A 168 -12.65 4.83 23.20
CA LEU A 168 -13.45 5.92 22.63
C LEU A 168 -14.11 6.79 23.71
N ILE A 169 -14.49 6.21 24.85
CA ILE A 169 -14.98 6.94 26.02
C ILE A 169 -13.85 7.75 26.64
N ASP A 170 -12.67 7.14 26.85
CA ASP A 170 -11.51 7.80 27.47
C ASP A 170 -11.04 9.03 26.68
N ILE A 171 -11.16 9.01 25.35
CA ILE A 171 -10.80 10.14 24.47
C ILE A 171 -11.98 11.06 24.14
N GLY A 172 -13.17 10.83 24.71
CA GLY A 172 -14.35 11.67 24.52
C GLY A 172 -15.00 11.61 23.12
N LEU A 173 -14.68 10.60 22.30
CA LEU A 173 -15.25 10.44 20.96
C LEU A 173 -16.46 9.50 20.89
N TRP A 174 -16.78 8.78 21.98
CA TRP A 174 -17.84 7.78 21.97
C TRP A 174 -19.21 8.34 21.56
N ASP A 175 -19.63 9.48 22.13
CA ASP A 175 -20.94 10.07 21.83
C ASP A 175 -21.07 10.49 20.36
N PHE A 176 -19.97 10.99 19.78
CA PHE A 176 -19.89 11.35 18.37
C PHE A 176 -20.03 10.13 17.46
N VAL A 177 -19.33 9.04 17.79
CA VAL A 177 -19.39 7.77 17.05
C VAL A 177 -20.79 7.14 17.19
N GLN A 178 -21.36 7.16 18.40
CA GLN A 178 -22.69 6.63 18.66
C GLN A 178 -23.77 7.39 17.88
N GLY A 179 -23.67 8.72 17.80
CA GLY A 179 -24.57 9.55 16.99
C GLY A 179 -24.54 9.27 15.48
N ARG A 180 -23.50 8.57 14.99
CA ARG A 180 -23.31 8.22 13.57
C ARG A 180 -23.61 6.75 13.25
N GLY A 181 -24.22 6.02 14.18
CA GLY A 181 -24.58 4.61 13.98
C GLY A 181 -23.65 3.62 14.69
N GLY A 182 -22.76 4.10 15.56
CA GLY A 182 -21.91 3.25 16.40
C GLY A 182 -20.57 2.89 15.77
N ILE A 183 -19.82 2.01 16.44
CA ILE A 183 -18.43 1.71 16.08
C ILE A 183 -18.28 0.91 14.78
N ASP A 184 -19.33 0.17 14.40
CA ASP A 184 -19.38 -0.60 13.15
C ASP A 184 -19.97 0.23 11.99
N ALA A 185 -20.26 1.52 12.20
CA ALA A 185 -20.67 2.41 11.13
C ALA A 185 -19.49 2.73 10.21
N GLY A 186 -19.77 2.80 8.91
CA GLY A 186 -18.81 3.23 7.90
C GLY A 186 -18.41 4.70 8.10
N MET A 187 -17.13 4.98 7.86
CA MET A 187 -16.49 6.27 8.09
C MET A 187 -15.71 6.68 6.85
N THR A 188 -15.66 7.98 6.55
CA THR A 188 -14.75 8.56 5.55
C THR A 188 -13.71 9.46 6.24
N SER A 189 -12.58 9.75 5.60
CA SER A 189 -11.55 10.61 6.20
C SER A 189 -12.06 12.06 6.44
N SER A 190 -12.99 12.57 5.63
CA SER A 190 -13.62 13.89 5.79
C SER A 190 -14.66 13.94 6.93
N THR A 191 -15.02 12.79 7.50
CA THR A 191 -16.02 12.65 8.56
C THR A 191 -15.58 13.33 9.87
N LEU A 192 -14.26 13.43 10.13
CA LEU A 192 -13.69 14.00 11.36
C LEU A 192 -13.06 15.38 11.16
N SER A 193 -13.18 16.23 12.18
CA SER A 193 -12.38 17.45 12.29
C SER A 193 -10.90 17.13 12.53
N GLY A 194 -10.02 18.13 12.41
CA GLY A 194 -8.59 17.99 12.69
C GLY A 194 -8.32 17.42 14.10
N ASP A 195 -8.95 18.00 15.12
CA ASP A 195 -8.76 17.58 16.52
C ASP A 195 -9.30 16.16 16.77
N GLN A 196 -10.43 15.81 16.17
CA GLN A 196 -10.99 14.46 16.27
C GLN A 196 -10.09 13.41 15.63
N ARG A 197 -9.39 13.76 14.53
CA ARG A 197 -8.40 12.85 13.92
C ARG A 197 -7.21 12.61 14.85
N GLN A 198 -6.78 13.63 15.58
CA GLN A 198 -5.70 13.53 16.57
C GLN A 198 -6.14 12.73 17.81
N LEU A 199 -7.36 12.95 18.31
CA LEU A 199 -7.93 12.11 19.37
C LEU A 199 -7.99 10.65 18.93
N MET A 200 -8.38 10.39 17.67
CA MET A 200 -8.41 9.05 17.13
C MET A 200 -7.02 8.40 17.04
N SER A 201 -5.99 9.15 16.63
CA SER A 201 -4.60 8.64 16.61
C SER A 201 -4.08 8.38 18.03
N MET A 202 -4.48 9.19 19.01
CA MET A 202 -4.22 8.94 20.43
C MET A 202 -4.95 7.67 20.91
N GLY A 203 -6.21 7.48 20.53
CA GLY A 203 -6.98 6.27 20.82
C GLY A 203 -6.29 5.00 20.29
N ARG A 204 -5.77 5.04 19.06
CA ARG A 204 -4.95 3.94 18.50
C ARG A 204 -3.73 3.65 19.38
N SER A 205 -3.05 4.69 19.87
CA SER A 205 -1.87 4.54 20.74
C SER A 205 -2.22 3.86 22.08
N LEU A 206 -3.39 4.20 22.66
CA LEU A 206 -3.91 3.60 23.89
C LEU A 206 -4.27 2.13 23.69
N LEU A 207 -4.94 1.77 22.59
CA LEU A 207 -5.21 0.37 22.28
C LEU A 207 -3.93 -0.43 22.09
N ARG A 208 -2.94 0.10 21.36
CA ARG A 208 -1.64 -0.55 21.21
C ARG A 208 -0.96 -0.78 22.56
N ARG A 209 -1.05 0.18 23.49
CA ARG A 209 -0.54 0.02 24.87
C ARG A 209 -1.30 -1.07 25.64
N ARG A 210 -2.63 -1.13 25.54
CA ARG A 210 -3.44 -2.18 26.18
C ARG A 210 -3.09 -3.56 25.61
N ALA A 211 -3.03 -3.71 24.29
CA ALA A 211 -2.68 -4.96 23.63
C ALA A 211 -1.30 -5.49 24.08
N ARG A 212 -0.31 -4.63 24.30
CA ARG A 212 0.96 -5.01 24.94
C ARG A 212 0.77 -5.58 26.33
N ALA A 213 0.00 -4.87 27.16
CA ALA A 213 -0.22 -5.24 28.53
C ALA A 213 -0.88 -6.62 28.68
N HIS A 214 -1.69 -7.03 27.69
CA HIS A 214 -2.27 -8.36 27.59
C HIS A 214 -1.28 -9.46 27.16
N LYS A 215 -0.34 -9.15 26.26
CA LYS A 215 0.64 -10.13 25.75
C LYS A 215 1.66 -10.60 26.79
N THR A 216 2.05 -9.78 27.77
CA THR A 216 3.03 -10.18 28.80
C THR A 216 2.35 -10.92 29.97
N PRO A 217 2.51 -12.25 30.12
CA PRO A 217 1.90 -13.03 31.19
C PRO A 217 2.81 -13.02 32.42
N GLY A 218 2.60 -12.07 33.33
CA GLY A 218 3.24 -12.05 34.66
C GLY A 218 2.25 -12.43 35.77
N PRO A 219 2.65 -13.20 36.79
CA PRO A 219 1.80 -13.52 37.94
C PRO A 219 1.74 -12.29 38.86
N GLY A 220 0.66 -11.52 38.82
CA GLY A 220 0.50 -10.36 39.70
C GLY A 220 -0.75 -9.51 39.44
N ASN A 221 -1.30 -8.94 40.52
CA ASN A 221 -2.55 -8.19 40.59
C ASN A 221 -2.64 -7.00 39.60
N MET A 222 -3.82 -6.84 38.98
CA MET A 222 -4.13 -5.93 37.86
C MET A 222 -3.84 -4.43 38.13
N THR A 223 -3.89 -3.97 39.38
CA THR A 223 -3.79 -2.54 39.74
C THR A 223 -2.35 -2.02 39.83
N LYS A 224 -1.38 -2.86 40.25
CA LYS A 224 0.06 -2.54 40.15
C LYS A 224 0.63 -2.79 38.75
N LYS A 225 -0.11 -3.48 37.89
CA LYS A 225 0.30 -3.92 36.55
C LYS A 225 0.39 -2.78 35.51
N MET A 226 -0.16 -1.60 35.80
CA MET A 226 -0.28 -0.49 34.84
C MET A 226 0.77 0.63 35.03
N GLU A 227 1.33 0.77 36.23
CA GLU A 227 2.38 1.76 36.55
C GLU A 227 3.79 1.27 36.20
N ASP A 228 4.05 -0.04 36.28
CA ASP A 228 5.40 -0.63 36.19
C ASP A 228 5.74 -1.24 34.81
N LYS A 229 4.89 -0.98 33.81
CA LYS A 229 5.11 -1.45 32.45
C LYS A 229 5.70 -0.32 31.63
N GLY A 230 7.02 -0.40 31.46
CA GLY A 230 7.79 0.46 30.57
C GLY A 230 7.22 0.52 29.15
N GLY A 231 7.70 1.51 28.41
CA GLY A 231 7.32 1.71 27.03
C GLY A 231 7.90 3.02 26.51
N LEU A 232 7.98 3.15 25.19
CA LEU A 232 8.36 4.39 24.53
C LEU A 232 7.20 4.85 23.67
N LEU A 233 6.66 6.03 23.99
CA LEU A 233 5.64 6.73 23.22
C LEU A 233 6.28 7.94 22.55
N LEU A 234 6.21 8.00 21.22
CA LEU A 234 6.65 9.13 20.42
C LEU A 234 5.44 9.92 19.96
N LEU A 235 5.44 11.23 20.24
CA LEU A 235 4.40 12.14 19.81
C LEU A 235 4.98 13.06 18.73
N GLY A 236 4.61 12.84 17.47
CA GLY A 236 4.96 13.75 16.38
C GLY A 236 4.03 14.96 16.43
N GLU A 237 4.58 16.13 16.75
CA GLU A 237 3.91 17.45 16.81
C GLU A 237 2.42 17.41 17.17
N VAL A 238 2.13 17.53 18.47
CA VAL A 238 0.76 17.60 18.98
C VAL A 238 0.35 19.06 19.05
N ASN A 239 -0.16 19.60 17.94
CA ASN A 239 -0.87 20.88 17.97
C ASN A 239 -2.28 20.61 18.48
N PHE A 240 -2.49 20.79 19.79
CA PHE A 240 -3.84 21.07 20.27
C PHE A 240 -4.14 22.52 19.85
N SER A 241 -4.94 22.71 18.81
CA SER A 241 -5.57 24.01 18.59
C SER A 241 -6.53 24.23 19.76
N VAL A 242 -6.03 24.89 20.81
CA VAL A 242 -6.85 25.36 21.91
C VAL A 242 -7.57 26.60 21.43
N ASP A 243 -8.85 26.45 21.09
CA ASP A 243 -9.85 27.53 21.09
C ASP A 243 -10.89 27.25 22.19
#